data_AF-A0A6C0IVF2-F1
#
_entry.id   AF-A0A6C0IVF2-F1
#
_cell.length_a   1.000
_cell.length_b   1.000
_cell.length_c   1.000
_cell.angle_alpha   90.00
_cell.angle_beta   90.00
_cell.angle_gamma   90.00
#
_symmetry.space_group_name_H-M   'P 1'
#
loop_
_entity.id
_entity.type
_entity.pdbx_description
1 polymer ?
#
loop_
_entity_poly.entity_id
_entity_poly.type
_entity_poly.pdbx_seq_one_letter_code
_entity_poly.pdbx_strand_id
1 'polypeptide(L)'
;MSWYPYHYTNQDKIWRKEKGKIDGKYKRTEQDMCERHPGNNFTKGNNTNHIGCGKGHCCTQDLRLVKKKTFKIKVPKKPIENPVTKPIPPVADINSVKPNISEKEPIVIQRTQHDSIDFGPEVDLTVTLEPEEFESPKIISLEIPEPIFTEKKFSLLVDETVSVMSFCRFLSETKIDSDEIIKRREYIYLYLKNFLQLDKIGYSREELIHFFSSIDKKQRDFFDLMLHLYDEVFFNNFLLKLSDKKCLINICWNNKCTSTAGFMKPSHTKSIKNIKIELAPKVLMRAHLESEGQLVSLGGLYSKDVLETLIMVFEHELVHGIVSCFCSQWSRTNMGSPGIYKGKNHPIDGHGIIFMSIANNFFGLTDYRHSLFTTRKPKKSYTNMKWDLYSLLKPNFLIKAEGIPNGIVVKSGGQSIKNATIYNIDTKKKYYIPYSLITSYTDINTGKTYNKFN
;
A
#
# COMPACT_ATOMS: atom_id res chain seq x y z
N MET A 1 18.39 16.19 27.56
CA MET A 1 17.08 16.54 26.97
C MET A 1 17.33 17.14 25.61
N SER A 2 16.67 16.64 24.57
CA SER A 2 16.86 17.12 23.19
C SER A 2 15.82 18.18 22.87
N TRP A 3 16.26 19.30 22.28
CA TRP A 3 15.39 20.39 21.84
C TRP A 3 15.28 20.40 20.32
N TYR A 4 14.14 20.83 19.79
CA TYR A 4 13.90 20.92 18.35
C TYR A 4 13.31 22.29 17.99
N PRO A 5 13.61 22.85 16.80
CA PRO A 5 12.99 24.09 16.37
C PRO A 5 11.47 23.90 16.23
N TYR A 6 10.71 24.79 16.85
CA TYR A 6 9.25 24.79 16.73
C TYR A 6 8.84 25.28 15.33
N HIS A 7 8.01 24.50 14.64
CA HIS A 7 7.52 24.84 13.31
C HIS A 7 6.09 25.41 13.39
N TYR A 8 5.92 26.67 12.97
CA TYR A 8 4.62 27.35 13.00
C TYR A 8 3.58 26.64 12.14
N THR A 9 2.46 26.28 12.78
CA THR A 9 1.26 25.74 12.15
C THR A 9 0.52 26.81 11.33
N ASN A 10 -0.53 26.41 10.61
CA ASN A 10 -1.39 27.37 9.92
C ASN A 10 -2.21 28.22 10.90
N GLN A 11 -2.62 27.66 12.04
CA GLN A 11 -3.33 28.40 13.08
C GLN A 11 -2.44 29.48 13.70
N ASP A 12 -1.16 29.19 13.91
CA ASP A 12 -0.16 30.15 14.37
C ASP A 12 -0.03 31.35 13.44
N LYS A 13 0.00 31.09 12.13
CA LYS A 13 0.07 32.14 11.11
C LYS A 13 -1.19 33.00 11.05
N ILE A 14 -2.37 32.39 11.20
CA ILE A 14 -3.65 33.11 11.25
C ILE A 14 -3.69 33.99 12.49
N TRP A 15 -3.39 33.42 13.65
CA TRP A 15 -3.34 34.17 14.90
C TRP A 15 -2.34 35.33 14.80
N ARG A 16 -1.12 35.13 14.30
CA ARG A 16 -0.17 36.24 14.16
C ARG A 16 -0.71 37.39 13.30
N LYS A 17 -1.56 37.09 12.30
CA LYS A 17 -2.18 38.08 11.41
C LYS A 17 -3.36 38.84 12.05
N GLU A 18 -4.14 38.24 12.93
CA GLU A 18 -5.34 38.86 13.52
C GLU A 18 -5.07 40.18 14.26
N LYS A 19 -3.87 40.37 14.83
CA LYS A 19 -3.50 41.63 15.49
C LYS A 19 -2.89 42.66 14.54
N GLY A 20 -2.82 42.35 13.25
CA GLY A 20 -2.29 43.22 12.21
C GLY A 20 -0.78 43.45 12.30
N LYS A 21 -0.33 44.50 11.62
CA LYS A 21 1.07 44.93 11.57
C LYS A 21 1.19 46.40 11.97
N ILE A 22 2.33 46.77 12.56
CA ILE A 22 2.79 48.16 12.74
C ILE A 22 4.14 48.24 12.05
N ASP A 23 4.32 49.20 11.15
CA ASP A 23 5.57 49.42 10.39
C ASP A 23 6.09 48.14 9.70
N GLY A 24 5.17 47.38 9.11
CA GLY A 24 5.47 46.14 8.41
C GLY A 24 5.78 44.93 9.32
N LYS A 25 5.90 45.13 10.64
CA LYS A 25 6.14 44.07 11.63
C LYS A 25 4.83 43.63 12.28
N TYR A 26 4.65 42.33 12.48
CA TYR A 26 3.47 41.81 13.19
C TYR A 26 3.45 42.32 14.63
N LYS A 27 2.28 42.78 15.12
CA LYS A 27 2.11 43.16 16.53
C LYS A 27 2.40 41.99 17.46
N ARG A 28 2.00 40.78 17.03
CA ARG A 28 2.35 39.52 17.70
C ARG A 28 3.77 39.10 17.32
N THR A 29 4.67 39.12 18.29
CA THR A 29 6.10 38.84 18.12
C THR A 29 6.35 37.33 18.03
N GLU A 30 7.60 36.95 17.73
CA GLU A 30 7.99 35.53 17.81
C GLU A 30 8.09 35.02 19.26
N GLN A 31 8.28 35.93 20.22
CA GLN A 31 8.22 35.60 21.63
C GLN A 31 6.78 35.22 22.01
N ASP A 32 5.80 36.04 21.64
CA ASP A 32 4.38 35.76 21.90
C ASP A 32 3.94 34.43 21.25
N MET A 33 4.49 34.14 20.06
CA MET A 33 4.27 32.86 19.39
C MET A 33 4.81 31.67 20.19
N CYS A 34 5.99 31.82 20.79
CA CYS A 34 6.64 30.76 21.53
C CYS A 34 5.97 30.51 22.87
N GLU A 35 5.69 31.59 23.62
CA GLU A 35 5.05 31.56 24.94
C GLU A 35 3.60 31.05 24.89
N ARG A 36 2.94 31.17 23.74
CA ARG A 36 1.59 30.62 23.54
C ARG A 36 1.52 29.10 23.71
N HIS A 37 2.60 28.38 23.39
CA HIS A 37 2.60 26.92 23.36
C HIS A 37 3.33 26.38 24.59
N PRO A 38 2.65 25.66 25.50
CA PRO A 38 3.29 25.11 26.69
C PRO A 38 4.41 24.13 26.29
N GLY A 39 5.57 24.25 26.94
CA GLY A 39 6.76 23.45 26.64
C GLY A 39 7.68 24.02 25.55
N ASN A 40 7.36 25.21 25.03
CA ASN A 40 8.25 25.94 24.14
C ASN A 40 9.07 27.01 24.89
N ASN A 41 10.30 27.23 24.44
CA ASN A 41 11.22 28.23 24.95
C ASN A 41 11.70 29.18 23.86
N PHE A 42 11.61 30.49 24.11
CA PHE A 42 12.06 31.51 23.19
C PHE A 42 13.56 31.76 23.39
N THR A 43 14.37 31.43 22.39
CA THR A 43 15.83 31.45 22.48
C THR A 43 16.46 32.64 21.77
N LYS A 44 15.70 33.39 20.95
CA LYS A 44 16.23 34.46 20.07
C LYS A 44 17.38 33.97 19.17
N GLY A 45 17.43 32.67 18.88
CA GLY A 45 18.52 32.05 18.12
C GLY A 45 19.77 31.73 18.93
N ASN A 46 19.81 32.04 20.24
CA ASN A 46 20.87 31.64 21.15
C ASN A 46 20.55 30.28 21.80
N ASN A 47 21.06 29.21 21.19
CA ASN A 47 20.70 27.84 21.53
C ASN A 47 21.74 27.11 22.40
N THR A 48 22.60 27.84 23.13
CA THR A 48 23.60 27.24 24.04
C THR A 48 22.96 26.32 25.09
N ASN A 49 21.80 26.71 25.61
CA ASN A 49 21.04 25.92 26.59
C ASN A 49 19.98 25.00 25.97
N HIS A 50 19.87 24.97 24.63
CA HIS A 50 18.81 24.27 23.88
C HIS A 50 19.41 23.46 22.72
N ILE A 51 20.34 22.56 23.04
CA ILE A 51 21.08 21.74 22.08
C ILE A 51 20.09 20.93 21.21
N GLY A 52 20.18 21.12 19.89
CA GLY A 52 19.30 20.52 18.88
C GLY A 52 18.35 21.51 18.20
N CYS A 53 18.14 22.70 18.76
CA CYS A 53 17.21 23.68 18.20
C CYS A 53 17.73 24.45 16.95
N GLY A 54 19.01 24.29 16.61
CA GLY A 54 19.60 24.84 15.38
C GLY A 54 19.66 26.38 15.38
N LYS A 55 18.99 27.03 14.41
CA LYS A 55 18.85 28.50 14.31
C LYS A 55 17.44 28.98 14.66
N GLY A 56 16.58 28.10 15.18
CA GLY A 56 15.21 28.47 15.55
C GLY A 56 15.20 29.48 16.69
N HIS A 57 14.28 30.44 16.64
CA HIS A 57 14.03 31.38 17.74
C HIS A 57 13.08 30.80 18.81
N CYS A 58 12.33 29.75 18.46
CA CYS A 58 11.45 29.05 19.37
C CYS A 58 11.80 27.56 19.36
N CYS A 59 12.01 26.98 20.53
CA CYS A 59 12.47 25.61 20.71
C CYS A 59 11.45 24.83 21.52
N THR A 60 11.11 23.61 21.10
CA THR A 60 10.19 22.73 21.83
C THR A 60 10.96 21.57 22.46
N GLN A 61 10.58 21.21 23.68
CA GLN A 61 11.17 20.07 24.39
C GLN A 61 10.47 18.79 23.94
N ASP A 62 11.24 17.77 23.52
CA ASP A 62 10.64 16.47 23.22
C ASP A 62 10.28 15.71 24.50
N LEU A 63 9.04 15.91 24.95
CA LEU A 63 8.47 15.20 26.09
C LEU A 63 8.26 13.70 25.82
N ARG A 64 8.37 13.23 24.57
CA ARG A 64 8.16 11.81 24.21
C ARG A 64 9.35 10.93 24.58
N LEU A 65 10.53 11.51 24.84
CA LEU A 65 11.73 10.75 25.20
C LEU A 65 11.87 10.47 26.71
N VAL A 66 11.02 11.06 27.57
CA VAL A 66 11.11 10.85 29.03
C VAL A 66 10.45 9.52 29.49
N LYS A 67 9.76 8.80 28.59
CA LYS A 67 9.13 7.48 28.90
C LYS A 67 9.59 6.32 28.02
N LYS A 68 10.87 6.24 27.63
CA LYS A 68 11.42 4.96 27.14
C LYS A 68 11.79 4.06 28.33
N LYS A 69 10.82 3.31 28.85
CA LYS A 69 11.14 2.03 29.52
C LYS A 69 11.84 1.16 28.47
N THR A 70 13.11 0.83 28.71
CA THR A 70 13.88 -0.10 27.90
C THR A 70 13.27 -1.50 28.05
N PHE A 71 12.46 -1.90 27.07
CA PHE A 71 12.07 -3.31 26.93
C PHE A 71 13.26 -4.06 26.32
N LYS A 72 13.96 -4.84 27.15
CA LYS A 72 14.91 -5.85 26.68
C LYS A 72 14.10 -6.98 26.07
N ILE A 73 13.95 -6.98 24.74
CA ILE A 73 13.42 -8.14 24.02
C ILE A 73 14.51 -9.22 24.04
N LYS A 74 14.34 -10.25 24.86
CA LYS A 74 15.11 -11.49 24.74
C LYS A 74 14.57 -12.25 23.54
N VAL A 75 15.30 -12.24 22.43
CA VAL A 75 15.07 -13.15 21.32
C VAL A 75 15.47 -14.55 21.79
N PRO A 76 14.56 -15.53 21.90
CA PRO A 76 14.97 -16.89 22.24
C PRO A 76 15.75 -17.47 21.05
N LYS A 77 17.03 -17.78 21.28
CA LYS A 77 17.79 -18.66 20.37
C LYS A 77 17.13 -20.03 20.40
N LYS A 78 16.43 -20.41 19.33
CA LYS A 78 15.92 -21.76 19.16
C LYS A 78 17.12 -22.71 18.98
N PRO A 79 17.26 -23.78 19.77
CA PRO A 79 18.28 -24.79 19.52
C PRO A 79 17.98 -25.48 18.19
N ILE A 80 19.02 -25.68 17.38
CA ILE A 80 18.95 -26.54 16.21
C ILE A 80 18.97 -27.98 16.75
N GLU A 81 17.81 -28.63 16.79
CA GLU A 81 17.72 -30.06 17.03
C GLU A 81 17.81 -30.81 15.69
N ASN A 82 18.77 -31.73 15.59
CA ASN A 82 18.88 -32.66 14.47
C ASN A 82 17.70 -33.64 14.51
N PRO A 83 17.14 -34.03 13.34
CA PRO A 83 15.98 -34.89 13.29
C PRO A 83 16.35 -36.32 13.71
N VAL A 84 15.86 -36.73 14.88
CA VAL A 84 15.81 -38.14 15.31
C VAL A 84 14.56 -38.77 14.72
N THR A 85 14.74 -39.72 13.82
CA THR A 85 13.69 -40.57 13.28
C THR A 85 13.15 -41.49 14.39
N LYS A 86 11.87 -41.34 14.74
CA LYS A 86 11.12 -42.31 15.53
C LYS A 86 10.14 -43.09 14.65
N PRO A 87 9.93 -44.40 14.91
CA PRO A 87 9.10 -45.25 14.08
C PRO A 87 7.61 -45.00 14.31
N ILE A 88 6.85 -45.17 13.23
CA ILE A 88 5.39 -45.01 13.13
C ILE A 88 4.71 -46.16 13.91
N PRO A 89 3.78 -45.88 14.83
CA PRO A 89 2.94 -46.91 15.45
C PRO A 89 1.79 -47.33 14.53
N PRO A 90 1.26 -48.56 14.67
CA PRO A 90 0.26 -49.11 13.78
C PRO A 90 -1.12 -48.47 14.00
N VAL A 91 -1.84 -48.37 12.88
CA VAL A 91 -3.21 -47.84 12.76
C VAL A 91 -4.19 -48.73 13.52
N ALA A 92 -4.98 -48.13 14.40
CA ALA A 92 -6.14 -48.78 15.03
C ALA A 92 -7.44 -48.24 14.41
N ASP A 93 -8.30 -49.16 14.02
CA ASP A 93 -9.68 -48.94 13.58
C ASP A 93 -10.51 -48.28 14.67
N ILE A 94 -11.29 -47.26 14.30
CA ILE A 94 -12.38 -46.73 15.15
C ILE A 94 -13.65 -46.65 14.32
N ASN A 95 -14.54 -47.60 14.60
CA ASN A 95 -15.96 -47.52 14.29
C ASN A 95 -16.71 -46.75 15.38
N SER A 96 -17.75 -46.04 14.94
CA SER A 96 -18.96 -45.62 15.66
C SER A 96 -18.85 -44.64 16.84
N VAL A 97 -19.24 -43.38 16.60
CA VAL A 97 -19.99 -42.56 17.57
C VAL A 97 -21.07 -41.75 16.82
N LYS A 98 -22.34 -41.95 17.18
CA LYS A 98 -23.50 -41.15 16.75
C LYS A 98 -23.53 -39.81 17.51
N PRO A 99 -23.95 -38.68 16.90
CA PRO A 99 -24.21 -37.46 17.63
C PRO A 99 -25.63 -37.43 18.21
N ASN A 100 -25.72 -37.05 19.49
CA ASN A 100 -26.97 -36.71 20.19
C ASN A 100 -27.32 -35.25 19.89
N ILE A 101 -28.51 -35.01 19.34
CA ILE A 101 -29.08 -33.69 19.09
C ILE A 101 -29.91 -33.32 20.33
N SER A 102 -29.59 -32.20 20.98
CA SER A 102 -30.42 -31.58 22.01
C SER A 102 -31.01 -30.31 21.44
N GLU A 103 -32.32 -30.31 21.26
CA GLU A 103 -33.15 -29.16 20.90
C GLU A 103 -33.17 -28.15 22.07
N LYS A 104 -33.13 -26.85 21.76
CA LYS A 104 -33.47 -25.77 22.69
C LYS A 104 -34.65 -25.00 22.13
N GLU A 105 -35.65 -24.80 22.98
CA GLU A 105 -36.92 -24.13 22.73
C GLU A 105 -36.78 -22.62 22.41
N PRO A 106 -37.76 -22.03 21.71
CA PRO A 106 -37.74 -20.62 21.33
C PRO A 106 -38.25 -19.71 22.46
N ILE A 107 -37.54 -18.60 22.67
CA ILE A 107 -37.94 -17.51 23.56
C ILE A 107 -39.05 -16.68 22.88
N VAL A 108 -40.19 -16.59 23.55
CA VAL A 108 -41.34 -15.74 23.21
C VAL A 108 -41.06 -14.30 23.66
N ILE A 109 -41.09 -13.34 22.73
CA ILE A 109 -41.02 -11.90 23.05
C ILE A 109 -42.46 -11.35 23.05
N GLN A 110 -42.96 -10.96 24.22
CA GLN A 110 -44.19 -10.18 24.35
C GLN A 110 -43.90 -8.69 24.19
N ARG A 111 -44.74 -8.01 23.42
CA ARG A 111 -44.83 -6.55 23.30
C ARG A 111 -45.58 -6.00 24.51
N THR A 112 -45.00 -5.03 25.21
CA THR A 112 -45.73 -4.15 26.14
C THR A 112 -45.84 -2.74 25.56
N GLN A 113 -47.00 -2.16 25.82
CA GLN A 113 -47.49 -0.86 25.36
C GLN A 113 -46.72 0.30 26.01
N HIS A 114 -46.61 1.40 25.28
CA HIS A 114 -46.12 2.69 25.77
C HIS A 114 -47.26 3.43 26.48
N ASP A 115 -47.12 3.59 27.79
CA ASP A 115 -47.82 4.63 28.55
C ASP A 115 -46.84 5.74 28.95
N SER A 116 -47.42 6.93 29.10
CA SER A 116 -46.86 8.25 29.38
C SER A 116 -45.75 8.32 30.44
N ILE A 117 -44.69 9.06 30.13
CA ILE A 117 -43.57 9.36 31.03
C ILE A 117 -43.82 10.70 31.72
N ASP A 118 -43.87 10.66 33.05
CA ASP A 118 -43.86 11.76 34.00
C ASP A 118 -42.39 12.18 34.26
N PHE A 119 -42.09 13.48 34.24
CA PHE A 119 -40.73 13.98 34.42
C PHE A 119 -40.39 14.07 35.92
N GLY A 120 -39.68 13.06 36.42
CA GLY A 120 -39.03 13.07 37.73
C GLY A 120 -37.76 13.95 37.76
N PRO A 121 -37.24 14.26 38.97
CA PRO A 121 -36.21 15.27 39.17
C PRO A 121 -34.84 14.85 38.60
N GLU A 122 -34.08 15.85 38.15
CA GLU A 122 -32.73 15.72 37.59
C GLU A 122 -31.82 14.89 38.51
N VAL A 123 -31.33 13.78 37.97
CA VAL A 123 -30.28 12.96 38.58
C VAL A 123 -28.96 13.32 37.90
N ASP A 124 -28.03 13.89 38.68
CA ASP A 124 -26.67 14.18 38.25
C ASP A 124 -25.91 12.85 38.00
N LEU A 125 -25.84 12.44 36.74
CA LEU A 125 -25.10 11.27 36.29
C LEU A 125 -23.64 11.63 36.05
N THR A 126 -22.79 11.38 37.04
CA THR A 126 -21.33 11.43 36.88
C THR A 126 -20.87 10.16 36.14
N VAL A 127 -20.72 10.26 34.82
CA VAL A 127 -20.17 9.18 33.99
C VAL A 127 -18.64 9.16 34.17
N THR A 128 -18.15 8.18 34.93
CA THR A 128 -16.72 7.91 35.05
C THR A 128 -16.33 7.00 33.88
N LEU A 129 -15.68 7.55 32.86
CA LEU A 129 -15.15 6.75 31.75
C LEU A 129 -13.84 6.09 32.23
N GLU A 130 -13.88 4.78 32.43
CA GLU A 130 -12.66 4.00 32.63
C GLU A 130 -11.81 4.05 31.35
N PRO A 131 -10.49 4.22 31.44
CA PRO A 131 -9.62 4.25 30.27
C PRO A 131 -9.66 2.89 29.58
N GLU A 132 -10.16 2.85 28.34
CA GLU A 132 -10.07 1.66 27.49
C GLU A 132 -8.61 1.17 27.42
N GLU A 133 -8.40 -0.06 27.88
CA GLU A 133 -7.12 -0.74 27.72
C GLU A 133 -6.84 -0.92 26.22
N PHE A 134 -5.86 -0.18 25.72
CA PHE A 134 -5.39 -0.30 24.35
C PHE A 134 -4.70 -1.66 24.19
N GLU A 135 -5.40 -2.66 23.65
CA GLU A 135 -4.78 -3.93 23.26
C GLU A 135 -3.66 -3.65 22.25
N SER A 136 -2.44 -4.08 22.59
CA SER A 136 -1.31 -4.00 21.68
C SER A 136 -1.63 -4.78 20.40
N PRO A 137 -1.41 -4.21 19.20
CA PRO A 137 -1.79 -4.84 17.95
C PRO A 137 -1.14 -6.22 17.83
N LYS A 138 -1.94 -7.23 17.48
CA LYS A 138 -1.47 -8.59 17.20
C LYS A 138 -0.36 -8.52 16.16
N ILE A 139 0.85 -8.93 16.56
CA ILE A 139 2.00 -9.03 15.65
C ILE A 139 1.73 -10.21 14.72
N ILE A 140 1.39 -9.93 13.47
CA ILE A 140 1.36 -10.94 12.41
C ILE A 140 2.82 -11.32 12.15
N SER A 141 3.21 -12.57 12.44
CA SER A 141 4.55 -13.06 12.06
C SER A 141 4.57 -13.34 10.56
N LEU A 142 4.81 -12.31 9.77
CA LEU A 142 5.11 -12.48 8.35
C LEU A 142 6.58 -12.85 8.23
N GLU A 143 6.85 -13.98 7.58
CA GLU A 143 8.22 -14.32 7.20
C GLU A 143 8.72 -13.29 6.19
N ILE A 144 9.88 -12.70 6.49
CA ILE A 144 10.54 -11.78 5.58
C ILE A 144 10.97 -12.61 4.35
N PRO A 145 10.60 -12.19 3.13
CA PRO A 145 11.06 -12.87 1.92
C PRO A 145 12.59 -12.98 1.95
N GLU A 146 13.12 -14.13 1.53
CA GLU A 146 14.56 -14.36 1.54
C GLU A 146 15.29 -13.21 0.80
N PRO A 147 16.50 -12.84 1.22
CA PRO A 147 17.26 -11.84 0.47
C PRO A 147 17.43 -12.30 -0.99
N ILE A 148 17.11 -11.42 -1.95
CA ILE A 148 17.20 -11.76 -3.40
C ILE A 148 18.64 -12.14 -3.77
N PHE A 149 19.59 -11.62 -3.00
CA PHE A 149 21.00 -11.71 -3.30
C PHE A 149 21.80 -12.08 -2.06
N THR A 150 22.78 -12.94 -2.27
CA THR A 150 23.76 -13.23 -1.23
C THR A 150 24.55 -11.96 -0.93
N GLU A 151 24.87 -11.76 0.35
CA GLU A 151 25.67 -10.63 0.82
C GLU A 151 26.99 -10.50 0.03
N LYS A 152 27.55 -11.63 -0.44
CA LYS A 152 28.75 -11.71 -1.30
C LYS A 152 28.56 -11.13 -2.71
N LYS A 153 27.40 -11.34 -3.36
CA LYS A 153 27.13 -10.78 -4.70
C LYS A 153 26.95 -9.27 -4.63
N PHE A 154 26.43 -8.77 -3.51
CA PHE A 154 26.29 -7.34 -3.26
C PHE A 154 27.54 -6.68 -2.70
N SER A 155 28.33 -7.36 -1.89
CA SER A 155 29.60 -6.80 -1.39
C SER A 155 30.54 -6.47 -2.54
N LEU A 156 30.52 -7.28 -3.62
CA LEU A 156 31.22 -7.01 -4.87
C LEU A 156 30.68 -5.78 -5.63
N LEU A 157 29.43 -5.37 -5.37
CA LEU A 157 28.83 -4.13 -5.88
C LEU A 157 29.06 -2.92 -4.96
N VAL A 158 29.64 -3.13 -3.77
CA VAL A 158 29.72 -2.12 -2.70
C VAL A 158 31.15 -1.78 -2.33
N ASP A 159 32.13 -2.50 -2.89
CA ASP A 159 33.53 -2.09 -2.82
C ASP A 159 33.66 -0.65 -3.32
N GLU A 160 34.46 0.20 -2.65
CA GLU A 160 34.34 1.67 -2.72
C GLU A 160 34.54 2.26 -4.14
N THR A 161 35.07 1.47 -5.05
CA THR A 161 35.30 1.80 -6.47
C THR A 161 34.13 1.45 -7.38
N VAL A 162 33.07 0.84 -6.87
CA VAL A 162 31.96 0.40 -7.69
C VAL A 162 31.20 1.61 -8.23
N SER A 163 31.46 1.88 -9.51
CA SER A 163 30.88 2.96 -10.30
C SER A 163 29.36 2.91 -10.22
N VAL A 164 28.70 4.06 -10.09
CA VAL A 164 27.24 4.23 -10.23
C VAL A 164 26.67 3.49 -11.46
N MET A 165 27.49 3.33 -12.50
CA MET A 165 27.19 2.53 -13.69
C MET A 165 26.86 1.07 -13.40
N SER A 166 27.57 0.42 -12.47
CA SER A 166 27.36 -0.99 -12.15
C SER A 166 26.03 -1.21 -11.44
N PHE A 167 25.59 -0.27 -10.59
CA PHE A 167 24.31 -0.39 -9.88
C PHE A 167 23.16 -0.31 -10.88
N CYS A 168 23.21 0.63 -11.82
CA CYS A 168 22.24 0.71 -12.91
C CYS A 168 22.22 -0.54 -13.77
N ARG A 169 23.40 -1.00 -14.20
CA ARG A 169 23.52 -2.22 -15.00
C ARG A 169 22.95 -3.41 -14.25
N PHE A 170 23.30 -3.55 -12.98
CA PHE A 170 22.80 -4.61 -12.11
C PHE A 170 21.27 -4.60 -12.04
N LEU A 171 20.64 -3.47 -11.75
CA LEU A 171 19.18 -3.38 -11.67
C LEU A 171 18.50 -3.63 -13.03
N SER A 172 19.13 -3.21 -14.13
CA SER A 172 18.54 -3.34 -15.46
C SER A 172 18.72 -4.70 -16.10
N GLU A 173 19.72 -5.48 -15.68
CA GLU A 173 20.02 -6.81 -16.22
C GLU A 173 19.53 -7.94 -15.30
N THR A 174 19.37 -7.67 -14.00
CA THR A 174 18.91 -8.66 -13.02
C THR A 174 17.40 -8.67 -12.95
N LYS A 175 16.78 -9.84 -13.13
CA LYS A 175 15.33 -10.03 -13.07
C LYS A 175 14.95 -10.89 -11.86
N ILE A 176 14.00 -10.40 -11.07
CA ILE A 176 13.35 -11.15 -10.00
C ILE A 176 12.25 -12.00 -10.62
N ASP A 177 12.06 -13.22 -10.12
CA ASP A 177 10.95 -14.08 -10.52
C ASP A 177 9.59 -13.43 -10.19
N SER A 178 8.58 -13.62 -11.06
CA SER A 178 7.28 -12.98 -10.89
C SER A 178 6.58 -13.38 -9.58
N ASP A 179 6.70 -14.64 -9.16
CA ASP A 179 6.06 -15.11 -7.93
C ASP A 179 6.74 -14.46 -6.72
N GLU A 180 8.05 -14.23 -6.81
CA GLU A 180 8.81 -13.56 -5.78
C GLU A 180 8.51 -12.06 -5.68
N ILE A 181 8.28 -11.38 -6.82
CA ILE A 181 7.79 -10.00 -6.83
C ILE A 181 6.42 -9.91 -6.13
N ILE A 182 5.52 -10.86 -6.41
CA ILE A 182 4.18 -10.90 -5.79
C ILE A 182 4.30 -11.09 -4.27
N LYS A 183 5.11 -12.04 -3.80
CA LYS A 183 5.33 -12.28 -2.35
C LYS A 183 5.89 -11.05 -1.64
N ARG A 184 6.89 -10.37 -2.22
CA ARG A 184 7.47 -9.15 -1.64
C ARG A 184 6.47 -8.01 -1.59
N ARG A 185 5.68 -7.82 -2.65
CA ARG A 185 4.60 -6.82 -2.66
C ARG A 185 3.53 -7.14 -1.61
N GLU A 186 3.15 -8.41 -1.48
CA GLU A 186 2.19 -8.85 -0.46
C GLU A 186 2.71 -8.59 0.96
N TYR A 187 3.99 -8.88 1.23
CA TYR A 187 4.65 -8.55 2.49
C TYR A 187 4.54 -7.04 2.81
N ILE A 188 4.92 -6.18 1.87
CA ILE A 188 4.81 -4.71 2.02
C ILE A 188 3.36 -4.30 2.26
N TYR A 189 2.44 -4.82 1.44
CA TYR A 189 1.01 -4.52 1.54
C TYR A 189 0.46 -4.84 2.93
N LEU A 190 0.74 -6.02 3.46
CA LEU A 190 0.25 -6.45 4.77
C LEU A 190 0.85 -5.61 5.90
N TYR A 191 2.14 -5.28 5.84
CA TYR A 191 2.77 -4.39 6.81
C TYR A 191 2.17 -2.99 6.82
N LEU A 192 1.98 -2.38 5.63
CA LEU A 192 1.38 -1.06 5.51
C LEU A 192 -0.10 -1.06 5.95
N LYS A 193 -0.86 -2.10 5.59
CA LYS A 193 -2.25 -2.28 6.04
C LYS A 193 -2.34 -2.36 7.57
N ASN A 194 -1.47 -3.17 8.19
CA ASN A 194 -1.41 -3.30 9.65
C ASN A 194 -0.97 -2.00 10.33
N PHE A 195 -0.01 -1.28 9.76
CA PHE A 195 0.43 0.02 10.28
C PHE A 195 -0.72 1.06 10.31
N LEU A 196 -1.58 1.02 9.28
CA LEU A 196 -2.77 1.86 9.21
C LEU A 196 -3.92 1.35 10.10
N GLN A 197 -3.82 0.14 10.66
CA GLN A 197 -4.87 -0.52 11.46
C GLN A 197 -6.19 -0.62 10.69
N LEU A 198 -6.09 -1.01 9.41
CA LEU A 198 -7.26 -1.15 8.55
C LEU A 198 -7.64 -2.62 8.46
N ASP A 199 -8.81 -2.98 8.99
CA ASP A 199 -9.34 -4.34 8.85
C ASP A 199 -9.72 -4.64 7.39
N LYS A 200 -10.32 -3.62 6.74
CA LYS A 200 -10.75 -3.67 5.35
C LYS A 200 -10.34 -2.40 4.62
N ILE A 201 -9.90 -2.59 3.38
CA ILE A 201 -9.69 -1.51 2.42
C ILE A 201 -10.73 -1.75 1.34
N GLY A 202 -11.83 -1.00 1.39
CA GLY A 202 -12.92 -1.16 0.44
C GLY A 202 -13.02 0.00 -0.54
N TYR A 203 -14.10 -0.02 -1.32
CA TYR A 203 -14.34 0.90 -2.44
C TYR A 203 -15.44 1.91 -2.16
N SER A 204 -16.13 1.81 -1.01
CA SER A 204 -17.10 2.83 -0.63
C SER A 204 -16.40 4.17 -0.43
N ARG A 205 -17.14 5.26 -0.63
CA ARG A 205 -16.60 6.60 -0.41
C ARG A 205 -16.12 6.78 1.02
N GLU A 206 -16.85 6.22 1.99
CA GLU A 206 -16.54 6.25 3.41
C GLU A 206 -15.27 5.46 3.72
N GLU A 207 -15.14 4.25 3.16
CA GLU A 207 -13.94 3.41 3.29
C GLU A 207 -12.70 4.11 2.71
N LEU A 208 -12.83 4.75 1.55
CA LEU A 208 -11.76 5.55 0.93
C LEU A 208 -11.41 6.77 1.78
N ILE A 209 -12.40 7.55 2.25
CA ILE A 209 -12.17 8.69 3.14
C ILE A 209 -11.42 8.25 4.40
N HIS A 210 -11.81 7.12 4.99
CA HIS A 210 -11.15 6.55 6.15
C HIS A 210 -9.69 6.16 5.85
N PHE A 211 -9.43 5.49 4.73
CA PHE A 211 -8.08 5.15 4.26
C PHE A 211 -7.19 6.39 4.12
N PHE A 212 -7.64 7.39 3.36
CA PHE A 212 -6.86 8.62 3.13
C PHE A 212 -6.63 9.40 4.42
N SER A 213 -7.64 9.51 5.28
CA SER A 213 -7.52 10.17 6.59
C SER A 213 -6.53 9.46 7.52
N SER A 214 -6.43 8.12 7.43
CA SER A 214 -5.49 7.33 8.21
C SER A 214 -4.04 7.60 7.79
N ILE A 215 -3.78 7.74 6.48
CA ILE A 215 -2.47 8.15 5.97
C ILE A 215 -2.18 9.60 6.36
N ASP A 216 -3.12 10.53 6.20
CA ASP A 216 -2.91 11.95 6.51
C ASP A 216 -2.47 12.16 7.97
N LYS A 217 -3.04 11.40 8.92
CA LYS A 217 -2.66 11.42 10.34
C LYS A 217 -1.24 10.91 10.61
N LYS A 218 -0.74 9.98 9.79
CA LYS A 218 0.54 9.27 9.98
C LYS A 218 1.49 9.47 8.79
N GLN A 219 1.33 10.57 8.05
CA GLN A 219 1.88 10.70 6.70
C GLN A 219 3.39 10.42 6.65
N ARG A 220 4.16 11.11 7.48
CA ARG A 220 5.62 10.98 7.51
C ARG A 220 6.03 9.54 7.82
N ASP A 221 5.56 9.01 8.95
CA ASP A 221 5.91 7.68 9.41
C ASP A 221 5.49 6.59 8.41
N PHE A 222 4.35 6.75 7.75
CA PHE A 222 3.86 5.84 6.72
C PHE A 222 4.79 5.78 5.51
N PHE A 223 5.17 6.92 4.95
CA PHE A 223 6.02 6.94 3.75
C PHE A 223 7.48 6.63 4.06
N ASP A 224 7.97 7.02 5.24
CA ASP A 224 9.28 6.58 5.73
C ASP A 224 9.30 5.05 5.85
N LEU A 225 8.29 4.45 6.49
CA LEU A 225 8.13 2.99 6.58
C LEU A 225 8.08 2.33 5.21
N MET A 226 7.25 2.86 4.30
CA MET A 226 7.13 2.30 2.95
C MET A 226 8.47 2.27 2.22
N LEU A 227 9.24 3.37 2.25
CA LEU A 227 10.56 3.41 1.60
C LEU A 227 11.54 2.40 2.23
N HIS A 228 11.55 2.26 3.55
CA HIS A 228 12.40 1.28 4.25
C HIS A 228 12.01 -0.16 3.90
N LEU A 229 10.71 -0.48 3.87
CA LEU A 229 10.25 -1.81 3.47
C LEU A 229 10.69 -2.15 2.05
N TYR A 230 10.60 -1.21 1.11
CA TYR A 230 11.10 -1.42 -0.25
C TYR A 230 12.60 -1.61 -0.30
N ASP A 231 13.37 -0.80 0.43
CA ASP A 231 14.82 -0.95 0.49
C ASP A 231 15.21 -2.31 1.08
N GLU A 232 14.58 -2.73 2.17
CA GLU A 232 14.81 -4.02 2.81
C GLU A 232 14.49 -5.18 1.85
N VAL A 233 13.28 -5.23 1.31
CA VAL A 233 12.81 -6.42 0.58
C VAL A 233 13.19 -6.42 -0.89
N PHE A 234 13.36 -5.29 -1.57
CA PHE A 234 13.75 -5.29 -3.00
C PHE A 234 15.23 -4.99 -3.22
N PHE A 235 15.87 -4.33 -2.28
CA PHE A 235 17.22 -3.81 -2.48
C PHE A 235 18.20 -4.21 -1.37
N ASN A 236 17.82 -5.11 -0.45
CA ASN A 236 18.67 -5.58 0.64
C ASN A 236 19.34 -4.45 1.45
N ASN A 237 18.61 -3.36 1.72
CA ASN A 237 19.10 -2.14 2.41
C ASN A 237 20.20 -1.36 1.67
N PHE A 238 20.37 -1.59 0.37
CA PHE A 238 21.39 -0.90 -0.43
C PHE A 238 20.91 0.41 -1.04
N LEU A 239 19.61 0.55 -1.34
CA LEU A 239 19.09 1.76 -1.96
C LEU A 239 19.33 2.97 -1.06
N LEU A 240 18.96 2.90 0.23
CA LEU A 240 19.13 4.03 1.15
C LEU A 240 20.62 4.29 1.44
N LYS A 241 21.42 3.22 1.61
CA LYS A 241 22.87 3.33 1.81
C LYS A 241 23.59 4.03 0.66
N LEU A 242 23.20 3.75 -0.59
CA LEU A 242 23.73 4.44 -1.77
C LEU A 242 23.17 5.85 -1.91
N SER A 243 21.92 6.05 -1.47
CA SER A 243 21.25 7.34 -1.48
C SER A 243 21.99 8.36 -0.60
N ASP A 244 22.39 8.00 0.62
CA ASP A 244 23.03 8.93 1.58
C ASP A 244 24.27 9.66 1.05
N LYS A 245 24.94 9.10 0.04
CA LYS A 245 26.13 9.67 -0.58
C LYS A 245 25.83 10.59 -1.77
N LYS A 246 24.71 10.42 -2.47
CA LYS A 246 24.45 11.05 -3.78
C LYS A 246 23.03 11.55 -4.00
N CYS A 247 22.06 10.94 -3.34
CA CYS A 247 20.64 11.15 -3.57
C CYS A 247 19.83 11.10 -2.28
N LEU A 248 19.01 12.12 -2.00
CA LEU A 248 18.02 12.04 -0.93
C LEU A 248 16.64 11.80 -1.55
N ILE A 249 16.00 10.69 -1.20
CA ILE A 249 14.64 10.38 -1.64
C ILE A 249 13.66 10.86 -0.58
N ASN A 250 12.76 11.77 -0.96
CA ASN A 250 11.68 12.27 -0.12
C ASN A 250 10.34 11.94 -0.77
N ILE A 251 9.40 11.44 0.03
CA ILE A 251 8.05 11.15 -0.44
C ILE A 251 7.09 12.20 0.13
N CYS A 252 6.21 12.70 -0.73
CA CYS A 252 5.29 13.77 -0.41
C CYS A 252 3.87 13.36 -0.77
N TRP A 253 2.97 13.47 0.20
CA TRP A 253 1.54 13.21 0.03
C TRP A 253 0.81 14.53 -0.05
N ASN A 254 0.53 14.98 -1.27
CA ASN A 254 -0.21 16.21 -1.44
C ASN A 254 -0.88 16.26 -2.81
N ASN A 255 -1.95 17.05 -2.88
CA ASN A 255 -2.70 17.26 -4.10
C ASN A 255 -2.20 18.45 -4.92
N LYS A 256 -1.04 19.03 -4.59
CA LYS A 256 -0.64 20.33 -5.13
C LYS A 256 -0.24 20.25 -6.59
N CYS A 257 0.06 19.07 -7.14
CA CYS A 257 0.95 19.02 -8.28
C CYS A 257 0.41 18.47 -9.59
N THR A 258 -0.60 17.60 -9.70
CA THR A 258 -0.90 17.04 -11.04
C THR A 258 -2.32 16.47 -11.21
N SER A 259 -2.69 16.24 -12.47
CA SER A 259 -3.77 15.34 -12.93
C SER A 259 -3.36 13.86 -12.92
N THR A 260 -2.13 13.55 -12.48
CA THR A 260 -1.56 12.19 -12.43
C THR A 260 -1.50 11.70 -10.98
N ALA A 261 -1.44 10.38 -10.79
CA ALA A 261 -1.45 9.78 -9.46
C ALA A 261 -0.13 9.93 -8.71
N GLY A 262 0.97 10.02 -9.46
CA GLY A 262 2.32 10.18 -8.96
C GLY A 262 3.13 11.06 -9.91
N PHE A 263 4.20 11.65 -9.37
CA PHE A 263 5.23 12.35 -10.15
C PHE A 263 6.54 12.47 -9.38
N MET A 264 7.66 12.21 -10.04
CA MET A 264 9.00 12.40 -9.50
C MET A 264 9.61 13.74 -9.95
N LYS A 265 10.05 14.57 -8.99
CA LYS A 265 10.79 15.82 -9.22
C LYS A 265 12.22 15.69 -8.74
N PRO A 266 13.22 15.71 -9.64
CA PRO A 266 14.58 15.92 -9.23
C PRO A 266 14.80 17.39 -8.91
N SER A 267 15.53 17.67 -7.85
CA SER A 267 16.04 19.00 -7.52
C SER A 267 17.50 18.87 -7.12
N HIS A 268 18.30 19.89 -7.42
CA HIS A 268 19.71 19.90 -7.06
C HIS A 268 19.89 20.82 -5.86
N THR A 269 20.53 20.32 -4.82
CA THR A 269 20.96 21.16 -3.70
C THR A 269 22.42 20.83 -3.42
N LYS A 270 23.31 21.66 -3.94
CA LYS A 270 24.77 21.40 -3.98
C LYS A 270 25.09 20.14 -4.80
N SER A 271 25.92 19.24 -4.27
CA SER A 271 26.35 17.98 -4.88
C SER A 271 25.37 16.82 -4.71
N ILE A 272 24.30 16.98 -3.91
CA ILE A 272 23.32 15.94 -3.64
C ILE A 272 22.07 16.21 -4.47
N LYS A 273 21.61 15.17 -5.19
CA LYS A 273 20.32 15.20 -5.89
C LYS A 273 19.20 14.91 -4.88
N ASN A 274 18.29 15.86 -4.72
CA ASN A 274 17.08 15.68 -3.93
C ASN A 274 15.96 15.18 -4.85
N ILE A 275 15.61 13.91 -4.73
CA ILE A 275 14.49 13.30 -5.43
C ILE A 275 13.24 13.47 -4.57
N LYS A 276 12.22 14.09 -5.12
CA LYS A 276 10.93 14.25 -4.48
C LYS A 276 9.88 13.45 -5.24
N ILE A 277 9.38 12.37 -4.64
CA ILE A 277 8.26 11.60 -5.15
C ILE A 277 6.98 12.20 -4.58
N GLU A 278 6.13 12.74 -5.43
CA GLU A 278 4.83 13.32 -5.06
C GLU A 278 3.72 12.34 -5.43
N LEU A 279 2.88 11.99 -4.45
CA LEU A 279 1.75 11.08 -4.61
C LEU A 279 0.46 11.86 -4.31
N ALA A 280 -0.53 11.72 -5.20
CA ALA A 280 -1.72 12.56 -5.25
C ALA A 280 -2.98 11.84 -4.74
N PRO A 281 -3.35 12.00 -3.45
CA PRO A 281 -4.48 11.28 -2.86
C PRO A 281 -5.82 11.52 -3.57
N LYS A 282 -6.09 12.74 -4.06
CA LYS A 282 -7.31 13.04 -4.81
C LYS A 282 -7.42 12.25 -6.11
N VAL A 283 -6.29 12.02 -6.79
CA VAL A 283 -6.27 11.28 -8.06
C VAL A 283 -6.50 9.80 -7.80
N LEU A 284 -5.86 9.24 -6.78
CA LEU A 284 -6.10 7.86 -6.31
C LEU A 284 -7.56 7.66 -5.89
N MET A 285 -8.10 8.55 -5.05
CA MET A 285 -9.50 8.49 -4.60
C MET A 285 -10.46 8.55 -5.78
N ARG A 286 -10.23 9.49 -6.71
CA ARG A 286 -11.06 9.65 -7.90
C ARG A 286 -11.03 8.40 -8.79
N ALA A 287 -9.86 7.81 -9.00
CA ALA A 287 -9.73 6.61 -9.83
C ALA A 287 -10.56 5.43 -9.28
N HIS A 288 -10.56 5.22 -7.97
CA HIS A 288 -11.36 4.16 -7.33
C HIS A 288 -12.85 4.47 -7.27
N LEU A 289 -13.23 5.74 -7.08
CA LEU A 289 -14.64 6.13 -7.16
C LEU A 289 -15.20 5.97 -8.58
N GLU A 290 -14.41 6.32 -9.61
CA GLU A 290 -14.82 6.21 -11.01
C GLU A 290 -14.72 4.78 -11.56
N SER A 291 -13.97 3.88 -10.93
CA SER A 291 -13.90 2.48 -11.36
C SER A 291 -15.15 1.69 -10.98
N GLU A 292 -16.03 2.22 -10.12
CA GLU A 292 -17.27 1.55 -9.66
C GLU A 292 -17.00 0.13 -9.12
N GLY A 293 -15.88 -0.05 -8.41
CA GLY A 293 -15.45 -1.35 -7.87
C GLY A 293 -14.74 -2.26 -8.89
N GLN A 294 -14.47 -1.77 -10.10
CA GLN A 294 -13.57 -2.46 -11.03
C GLN A 294 -12.11 -2.30 -10.61
N LEU A 295 -11.30 -3.29 -10.95
CA LEU A 295 -9.85 -3.25 -10.73
C LEU A 295 -9.23 -2.10 -11.53
N VAL A 296 -8.40 -1.30 -10.87
CA VAL A 296 -7.67 -0.21 -11.52
C VAL A 296 -6.41 -0.78 -12.16
N SER A 297 -6.19 -0.45 -13.44
CA SER A 297 -4.98 -0.86 -14.16
C SER A 297 -3.89 0.20 -14.08
N LEU A 298 -2.67 -0.20 -13.74
CA LEU A 298 -1.49 0.65 -13.74
C LEU A 298 -0.27 -0.16 -14.16
N GLY A 299 0.53 0.36 -15.10
CA GLY A 299 1.78 -0.29 -15.53
C GLY A 299 1.58 -1.71 -16.09
N GLY A 300 0.39 -2.00 -16.63
CA GLY A 300 0.03 -3.32 -17.17
C GLY A 300 -0.37 -4.36 -16.11
N LEU A 301 -0.48 -3.97 -14.84
CA LEU A 301 -1.00 -4.80 -13.75
C LEU A 301 -2.35 -4.25 -13.27
N TYR A 302 -3.08 -5.05 -12.49
CA TYR A 302 -4.36 -4.69 -11.88
C TYR A 302 -4.22 -4.66 -10.36
N SER A 303 -4.67 -3.58 -9.72
CA SER A 303 -4.67 -3.46 -8.26
C SER A 303 -6.02 -3.86 -7.68
N LYS A 304 -5.99 -4.63 -6.58
CA LYS A 304 -7.18 -5.10 -5.84
C LYS A 304 -7.81 -4.05 -4.94
N ASP A 305 -7.11 -3.00 -4.57
CA ASP A 305 -7.64 -1.90 -3.75
C ASP A 305 -6.75 -0.64 -3.86
N VAL A 306 -7.13 0.42 -3.15
CA VAL A 306 -6.43 1.71 -3.18
C VAL A 306 -5.03 1.67 -2.58
N LEU A 307 -4.75 0.78 -1.62
CA LEU A 307 -3.41 0.63 -1.06
C LEU A 307 -2.49 -0.04 -2.08
N GLU A 308 -2.95 -1.08 -2.77
CA GLU A 308 -2.17 -1.69 -3.83
C GLU A 308 -1.94 -0.73 -5.00
N THR A 309 -2.95 0.08 -5.38
CA THR A 309 -2.74 1.14 -6.37
C THR A 309 -1.68 2.14 -5.91
N LEU A 310 -1.72 2.58 -4.65
CA LEU A 310 -0.73 3.49 -4.07
C LEU A 310 0.69 2.91 -4.14
N ILE A 311 0.83 1.65 -3.74
CA ILE A 311 2.09 0.88 -3.80
C ILE A 311 2.63 0.87 -5.23
N MET A 312 1.81 0.53 -6.22
CA MET A 312 2.26 0.46 -7.61
C MET A 312 2.59 1.83 -8.22
N VAL A 313 1.84 2.89 -7.86
CA VAL A 313 2.20 4.26 -8.26
C VAL A 313 3.54 4.65 -7.66
N PHE A 314 3.77 4.29 -6.40
CA PHE A 314 5.06 4.51 -5.75
C PHE A 314 6.19 3.73 -6.45
N GLU A 315 6.01 2.45 -6.78
CA GLU A 315 7.00 1.66 -7.54
C GLU A 315 7.41 2.38 -8.83
N HIS A 316 6.43 2.84 -9.61
CA HIS A 316 6.67 3.57 -10.85
C HIS A 316 7.53 4.82 -10.63
N GLU A 317 7.16 5.67 -9.65
CA GLU A 317 7.89 6.90 -9.36
C GLU A 317 9.24 6.65 -8.66
N LEU A 318 9.38 5.55 -7.94
CA LEU A 318 10.63 5.11 -7.35
C LEU A 318 11.65 4.74 -8.43
N VAL A 319 11.23 4.04 -9.50
CA VAL A 319 12.11 3.75 -10.65
C VAL A 319 12.58 5.04 -11.30
N HIS A 320 11.71 6.04 -11.47
CA HIS A 320 12.12 7.37 -11.94
C HIS A 320 13.18 7.98 -11.03
N GLY A 321 13.00 7.88 -9.71
CA GLY A 321 13.97 8.33 -8.72
C GLY A 321 15.33 7.64 -8.86
N ILE A 322 15.33 6.30 -8.94
CA ILE A 322 16.54 5.47 -9.12
C ILE A 322 17.25 5.84 -10.42
N VAL A 323 16.52 5.94 -11.53
CA VAL A 323 17.09 6.31 -12.83
C VAL A 323 17.67 7.73 -12.78
N SER A 324 16.99 8.68 -12.16
CA SER A 324 17.50 10.04 -12.01
C SER A 324 18.78 10.11 -11.16
N CYS A 325 18.82 9.32 -10.09
CA CYS A 325 19.95 9.24 -9.17
C CYS A 325 21.18 8.62 -9.81
N PHE A 326 21.01 7.43 -10.37
CA PHE A 326 22.10 6.55 -10.69
C PHE A 326 22.27 6.39 -12.21
N CYS A 327 21.19 6.52 -13.00
CA CYS A 327 21.18 6.14 -14.42
C CYS A 327 20.89 7.32 -15.35
N SER A 328 21.23 8.54 -14.95
CA SER A 328 20.76 9.76 -15.61
C SER A 328 21.20 9.88 -17.08
N GLN A 329 22.33 9.29 -17.46
CA GLN A 329 22.80 9.26 -18.84
C GLN A 329 21.88 8.48 -19.80
N TRP A 330 21.04 7.58 -19.28
CA TRP A 330 20.10 6.79 -20.08
C TRP A 330 18.63 7.13 -19.81
N SER A 331 18.34 8.15 -18.98
CA SER A 331 16.96 8.43 -18.57
C SER A 331 16.07 8.85 -19.73
N ARG A 332 16.64 9.46 -20.78
CA ARG A 332 15.90 9.99 -21.94
C ARG A 332 16.33 9.42 -23.29
N THR A 333 17.11 8.33 -23.29
CA THR A 333 17.60 7.70 -24.52
C THR A 333 17.66 6.18 -24.36
N ASN A 334 17.45 5.48 -25.47
CA ASN A 334 17.68 4.04 -25.54
C ASN A 334 19.11 3.71 -25.97
N MET A 335 19.83 4.68 -26.53
CA MET A 335 21.16 4.46 -27.09
C MET A 335 22.17 4.13 -25.98
N GLY A 336 22.86 3.00 -26.12
CA GLY A 336 23.89 2.55 -25.16
C GLY A 336 23.35 2.18 -23.77
N SER A 337 22.03 2.09 -23.59
CA SER A 337 21.41 1.66 -22.34
C SER A 337 21.72 0.18 -22.06
N PRO A 338 22.13 -0.20 -20.83
CA PRO A 338 22.34 -1.60 -20.45
C PRO A 338 21.03 -2.38 -20.19
N GLY A 339 19.86 -1.74 -20.34
CA GLY A 339 18.59 -2.43 -20.08
C GLY A 339 18.23 -3.48 -21.12
N ILE A 340 17.60 -4.56 -20.67
CA ILE A 340 17.24 -5.73 -21.50
C ILE A 340 15.76 -5.76 -21.91
N TYR A 341 14.97 -4.75 -21.53
CA TYR A 341 13.54 -4.70 -21.84
C TYR A 341 13.26 -4.54 -23.33
N LYS A 342 12.42 -5.42 -23.88
CA LYS A 342 12.08 -5.46 -25.32
C LYS A 342 10.67 -4.95 -25.65
N GLY A 343 9.88 -4.58 -24.64
CA GLY A 343 8.51 -4.09 -24.83
C GLY A 343 8.44 -2.60 -25.20
N LYS A 344 7.21 -2.07 -25.20
CA LYS A 344 6.94 -0.65 -25.46
C LYS A 344 7.62 0.24 -24.42
N ASN A 345 8.27 1.29 -24.89
CA ASN A 345 8.95 2.28 -24.07
C ASN A 345 8.76 3.68 -24.68
N HIS A 346 9.04 4.72 -23.91
CA HIS A 346 8.91 6.11 -24.35
C HIS A 346 10.02 6.97 -23.72
N PRO A 347 11.24 6.98 -24.30
CA PRO A 347 12.40 7.61 -23.67
C PRO A 347 12.23 9.11 -23.44
N ILE A 348 11.53 9.81 -24.32
CA ILE A 348 11.33 11.26 -24.25
C ILE A 348 10.67 11.65 -22.91
N ASP A 349 9.75 10.83 -22.40
CA ASP A 349 9.02 11.07 -21.15
C ASP A 349 9.70 10.45 -19.92
N GLY A 350 10.94 9.97 -20.06
CA GLY A 350 11.67 9.33 -18.97
C GLY A 350 11.44 7.82 -18.86
N HIS A 351 10.68 7.22 -19.77
CA HIS A 351 10.35 5.79 -19.75
C HIS A 351 11.14 4.99 -20.79
N GLY A 352 12.45 5.23 -20.88
CA GLY A 352 13.33 4.53 -21.81
C GLY A 352 13.58 3.06 -21.41
N ILE A 353 14.42 2.37 -22.18
CA ILE A 353 14.78 0.96 -21.94
C ILE A 353 15.32 0.75 -20.52
N ILE A 354 16.12 1.67 -19.98
CA ILE A 354 16.65 1.55 -18.61
C ILE A 354 15.53 1.54 -17.57
N PHE A 355 14.58 2.48 -17.68
CA PHE A 355 13.43 2.59 -16.79
C PHE A 355 12.60 1.31 -16.88
N MET A 356 12.24 0.90 -18.09
CA MET A 356 11.37 -0.25 -18.29
C MET A 356 12.03 -1.57 -17.87
N SER A 357 13.35 -1.67 -17.98
CA SER A 357 14.08 -2.84 -17.49
C SER A 357 13.99 -2.94 -15.98
N ILE A 358 14.28 -1.85 -15.24
CA ILE A 358 14.20 -1.85 -13.77
C ILE A 358 12.74 -2.08 -13.33
N ALA A 359 11.79 -1.36 -13.92
CA ALA A 359 10.36 -1.49 -13.61
C ALA A 359 9.82 -2.90 -13.85
N ASN A 360 10.21 -3.55 -14.95
CA ASN A 360 9.80 -4.92 -15.24
C ASN A 360 10.50 -5.94 -14.34
N ASN A 361 11.80 -5.78 -14.17
CA ASN A 361 12.63 -6.77 -13.50
C ASN A 361 12.40 -6.85 -11.99
N PHE A 362 12.12 -5.70 -11.35
CA PHE A 362 11.96 -5.63 -9.90
C PHE A 362 10.49 -5.54 -9.49
N PHE A 363 9.63 -4.93 -10.30
CA PHE A 363 8.24 -4.67 -9.94
C PHE A 363 7.24 -5.34 -10.89
N GLY A 364 7.69 -6.03 -11.94
CA GLY A 364 6.78 -6.73 -12.85
C GLY A 364 5.95 -5.80 -13.72
N LEU A 365 6.24 -4.49 -13.76
CA LEU A 365 5.53 -3.54 -14.61
C LEU A 365 5.84 -3.84 -16.09
N THR A 366 4.81 -3.89 -16.92
CA THR A 366 4.90 -4.23 -18.36
C THR A 366 4.47 -3.08 -19.27
N ASP A 367 3.97 -1.99 -18.69
CA ASP A 367 3.61 -0.77 -19.41
C ASP A 367 4.25 0.44 -18.70
N TYR A 368 4.65 1.43 -19.48
CA TYR A 368 5.20 2.69 -18.96
C TYR A 368 4.12 3.68 -18.54
N ARG A 369 2.87 3.44 -18.95
CA ARG A 369 1.75 4.34 -18.68
C ARG A 369 1.28 4.20 -17.23
N HIS A 370 1.24 5.32 -16.52
CA HIS A 370 0.69 5.40 -15.16
C HIS A 370 -0.70 6.07 -15.09
N SER A 371 -1.44 6.12 -16.21
CA SER A 371 -2.78 6.71 -16.22
C SER A 371 -3.76 5.80 -15.48
N LEU A 372 -4.18 6.19 -14.28
CA LEU A 372 -5.24 5.50 -13.54
C LEU A 372 -6.60 5.60 -14.20
N PHE A 373 -6.81 6.65 -15.00
CA PHE A 373 -8.02 6.82 -15.77
C PHE A 373 -7.83 6.14 -17.11
N THR A 374 -8.50 5.02 -17.32
CA THR A 374 -8.68 4.50 -18.66
C THR A 374 -9.60 5.48 -19.39
N THR A 375 -9.06 6.26 -20.32
CA THR A 375 -9.82 7.19 -21.19
C THR A 375 -10.87 6.51 -22.07
N ARG A 376 -11.01 5.19 -21.97
CA ARG A 376 -12.08 4.41 -22.53
C ARG A 376 -12.71 3.64 -21.38
N LYS A 377 -13.98 3.92 -21.08
CA LYS A 377 -14.87 2.86 -20.56
C LYS A 377 -14.57 1.64 -21.45
N PRO A 378 -14.05 0.53 -20.92
CA PRO A 378 -13.72 -0.58 -21.78
C PRO A 378 -14.99 -0.89 -22.56
N LYS A 379 -14.91 -0.88 -23.91
CA LYS A 379 -16.03 -1.38 -24.72
C LYS A 379 -16.33 -2.75 -24.13
N LYS A 380 -17.54 -2.93 -23.60
CA LYS A 380 -17.98 -4.21 -23.02
C LYS A 380 -17.94 -5.24 -24.15
N SER A 381 -16.79 -5.88 -24.36
CA SER A 381 -16.65 -7.00 -25.28
C SER A 381 -16.74 -8.26 -24.43
N TYR A 382 -17.94 -8.84 -24.41
CA TYR A 382 -18.11 -10.18 -23.90
C TYR A 382 -17.80 -11.14 -25.04
N THR A 383 -16.77 -11.96 -24.88
CA THR A 383 -16.51 -13.05 -25.81
C THR A 383 -17.48 -14.17 -25.47
N ASN A 384 -18.46 -14.43 -26.34
CA ASN A 384 -19.30 -15.62 -26.22
C ASN A 384 -18.43 -16.86 -26.51
N MET A 385 -17.93 -17.52 -25.47
CA MET A 385 -17.40 -18.87 -25.65
C MET A 385 -18.56 -19.81 -25.96
N LYS A 386 -18.57 -20.38 -27.17
CA LYS A 386 -19.38 -21.56 -27.48
C LYS A 386 -18.72 -22.74 -26.77
N TRP A 387 -19.33 -23.17 -25.67
CA TRP A 387 -18.93 -24.41 -24.99
C TRP A 387 -19.54 -25.58 -25.75
N ASP A 388 -18.70 -26.41 -26.37
CA ASP A 388 -19.10 -27.73 -26.81
C ASP A 388 -18.99 -28.69 -25.61
N LEU A 389 -20.13 -29.22 -25.15
CA LEU A 389 -20.24 -30.06 -23.96
C LEU A 389 -19.32 -31.29 -24.03
N TYR A 390 -18.95 -31.76 -25.23
CA TYR A 390 -18.11 -32.93 -25.42
C TYR A 390 -16.61 -32.70 -25.17
N SER A 391 -16.17 -31.43 -25.08
CA SER A 391 -14.76 -31.08 -24.83
C SER A 391 -14.34 -31.17 -23.35
N LEU A 392 -15.28 -31.43 -22.43
CA LEU A 392 -15.06 -31.49 -20.98
C LEU A 392 -14.28 -32.73 -20.49
N LEU A 393 -13.96 -33.68 -21.37
CA LEU A 393 -13.25 -34.92 -21.00
C LEU A 393 -11.72 -34.85 -21.14
N LYS A 394 -11.14 -33.72 -21.55
CA LYS A 394 -9.67 -33.54 -21.56
C LYS A 394 -9.29 -32.15 -21.06
N PRO A 395 -8.69 -32.02 -19.86
CA PRO A 395 -8.32 -30.73 -19.31
C PRO A 395 -6.96 -30.31 -19.87
N ASN A 396 -6.96 -29.51 -20.94
CA ASN A 396 -5.80 -28.70 -21.33
C ASN A 396 -6.36 -27.41 -21.94
N PHE A 397 -6.46 -26.34 -21.16
CA PHE A 397 -6.91 -25.04 -21.66
C PHE A 397 -5.75 -24.05 -21.69
N LEU A 398 -5.43 -23.57 -22.89
CA LEU A 398 -4.53 -22.44 -23.13
C LEU A 398 -5.39 -21.33 -23.77
N ILE A 399 -5.66 -20.25 -23.04
CA ILE A 399 -6.42 -19.12 -23.59
C ILE A 399 -5.43 -18.23 -24.35
N LYS A 400 -5.47 -18.30 -25.68
CA LYS A 400 -4.83 -17.30 -26.56
C LYS A 400 -5.90 -16.26 -26.90
N ALA A 401 -5.96 -15.16 -26.15
CA ALA A 401 -6.88 -14.07 -26.45
C ALA A 401 -6.11 -12.77 -26.65
N GLU A 402 -6.08 -12.28 -27.89
CA GLU A 402 -5.77 -10.89 -28.20
C GLU A 402 -6.93 -10.02 -27.66
N GLY A 403 -6.73 -9.43 -26.49
CA GLY A 403 -7.74 -8.64 -25.78
C GLY A 403 -8.22 -9.36 -24.52
N ILE A 404 -7.87 -8.80 -23.37
CA ILE A 404 -8.25 -9.35 -22.06
C ILE A 404 -9.75 -9.05 -21.83
N PRO A 405 -10.63 -10.06 -21.75
CA PRO A 405 -12.05 -9.82 -21.48
C PRO A 405 -12.26 -9.40 -20.02
N ASN A 406 -13.17 -8.44 -19.78
CA ASN A 406 -13.51 -7.93 -18.45
C ASN A 406 -14.26 -8.92 -17.54
N GLY A 407 -14.45 -10.16 -17.99
CA GLY A 407 -15.25 -11.18 -17.31
C GLY A 407 -15.48 -12.38 -18.22
N ILE A 408 -15.71 -13.53 -17.60
CA ILE A 408 -16.11 -14.75 -18.28
C ILE A 408 -17.62 -14.91 -18.06
N VAL A 409 -18.39 -14.96 -19.15
CA VAL A 409 -19.82 -15.31 -19.09
C VAL A 409 -19.96 -16.81 -19.29
N VAL A 410 -20.43 -17.50 -18.25
CA VAL A 410 -20.71 -18.94 -18.31
C VAL A 410 -22.20 -19.12 -18.55
N LYS A 411 -22.57 -19.77 -19.65
CA LYS A 411 -23.97 -20.16 -19.91
C LYS A 411 -24.30 -21.39 -19.08
N SER A 412 -25.45 -21.40 -18.40
CA SER A 412 -25.84 -22.49 -17.52
C SER A 412 -26.15 -23.81 -18.23
N GLY A 413 -26.28 -23.82 -19.57
CA GLY A 413 -26.47 -25.04 -20.35
C GLY A 413 -27.71 -25.86 -19.96
N GLY A 414 -28.76 -25.22 -19.44
CA GLY A 414 -29.97 -25.88 -18.95
C GLY A 414 -29.93 -26.32 -17.48
N GLN A 415 -28.85 -26.06 -16.76
CA GLN A 415 -28.79 -26.30 -15.31
C GLN A 415 -29.72 -25.35 -14.54
N SER A 416 -30.23 -25.83 -13.40
CA SER A 416 -30.96 -24.99 -12.44
C SER A 416 -30.06 -23.87 -11.91
N ILE A 417 -30.66 -22.74 -11.53
CA ILE A 417 -29.93 -21.56 -10.99
C ILE A 417 -29.04 -21.95 -9.81
N LYS A 418 -29.52 -22.85 -8.94
CA LYS A 418 -28.77 -23.34 -7.77
C LYS A 418 -27.50 -24.09 -8.19
N ASN A 419 -27.60 -24.99 -9.16
CA ASN A 419 -26.48 -25.82 -9.62
C ASN A 419 -25.44 -25.00 -10.40
N ALA A 420 -25.89 -24.09 -11.27
CA ALA A 420 -25.00 -23.18 -12.00
C ALA A 420 -24.22 -22.25 -11.05
N THR A 421 -24.86 -21.81 -9.95
CA THR A 421 -24.22 -20.99 -8.91
C THR A 421 -23.15 -21.77 -8.16
N ILE A 422 -23.44 -23.01 -7.73
CA ILE A 422 -22.48 -23.89 -7.03
C ILE A 422 -21.25 -24.16 -7.92
N TYR A 423 -21.48 -24.50 -9.19
CA TYR A 423 -20.40 -24.77 -10.15
C TYR A 423 -19.47 -23.58 -10.34
N ASN A 424 -20.01 -22.36 -10.42
CA ASN A 424 -19.19 -21.14 -10.56
C ASN A 424 -18.38 -20.82 -9.29
N ILE A 425 -18.94 -21.07 -8.11
CA ILE A 425 -18.20 -20.92 -6.83
C ILE A 425 -17.04 -21.91 -6.77
N ASP A 426 -17.27 -23.17 -7.13
CA ASP A 426 -16.23 -24.21 -7.14
C ASP A 426 -15.17 -23.93 -8.20
N THR A 427 -15.56 -23.42 -9.37
CA THR A 427 -14.62 -23.04 -10.44
C THR A 427 -13.73 -21.87 -10.01
N LYS A 428 -14.28 -20.85 -9.35
CA LYS A 428 -13.53 -19.69 -8.82
C LYS A 428 -12.56 -20.09 -7.70
N LYS A 429 -12.93 -21.10 -6.89
CA LYS A 429 -12.05 -21.68 -5.86
C LYS A 429 -10.94 -22.54 -6.46
N LYS A 430 -11.25 -23.34 -7.48
CA LYS A 430 -10.33 -24.31 -8.09
C LYS A 430 -9.33 -23.66 -9.05
N TYR A 431 -9.74 -22.61 -9.74
CA TYR A 431 -8.91 -21.87 -10.68
C TYR A 431 -8.98 -20.40 -10.26
N TYR A 432 -7.86 -19.83 -9.83
CA TYR A 432 -7.78 -18.44 -9.44
C TYR A 432 -8.13 -17.55 -10.64
N ILE A 433 -9.39 -17.16 -10.77
CA ILE A 433 -9.91 -16.34 -11.86
C ILE A 433 -10.00 -14.90 -11.32
N PRO A 434 -9.11 -13.98 -11.74
CA PRO A 434 -9.08 -12.61 -11.24
C PRO A 434 -10.18 -11.71 -11.84
N TYR A 435 -11.18 -12.31 -12.51
CA TYR A 435 -12.26 -11.60 -13.21
C TYR A 435 -13.63 -11.95 -12.62
N SER A 436 -14.59 -11.03 -12.77
CA SER A 436 -15.98 -11.29 -12.39
C SER A 436 -16.57 -12.42 -13.23
N LEU A 437 -17.08 -13.45 -12.58
CA LEU A 437 -17.86 -14.52 -13.22
C LEU A 437 -19.32 -14.07 -13.27
N ILE A 438 -19.86 -14.00 -14.48
CA ILE A 438 -21.28 -13.67 -14.70
C ILE A 438 -21.97 -14.93 -15.15
N THR A 439 -23.00 -15.34 -14.42
CA THR A 439 -23.88 -16.43 -14.85
C THR A 439 -25.01 -15.83 -15.67
N SER A 440 -25.16 -16.27 -16.91
CA SER A 440 -26.30 -15.91 -17.74
C SER A 440 -27.27 -17.08 -17.79
N TYR A 441 -28.53 -16.84 -17.44
CA TYR A 441 -29.60 -17.83 -17.51
C TYR A 441 -30.76 -17.31 -18.36
N THR A 442 -31.25 -18.16 -19.26
CA THR A 442 -32.44 -17.87 -20.06
C THR A 442 -33.60 -18.64 -19.44
N ASP A 443 -34.64 -17.92 -19.04
CA ASP A 443 -35.89 -18.53 -18.62
C ASP A 443 -36.55 -19.17 -19.84
N ILE A 444 -36.77 -20.49 -19.76
CA ILE A 444 -37.32 -21.29 -20.85
C ILE A 444 -38.78 -20.95 -21.16
N ASN A 445 -39.54 -20.46 -20.19
CA ASN A 445 -40.96 -20.15 -20.36
C ASN A 445 -41.14 -18.76 -20.97
N THR A 446 -40.23 -17.83 -20.68
CA THR A 446 -40.36 -16.43 -21.11
C THR A 446 -39.36 -16.03 -22.19
N GLY A 447 -38.35 -16.85 -22.46
CA GLY A 447 -37.23 -16.54 -23.35
C GLY A 447 -36.33 -15.42 -22.84
N LYS A 448 -36.60 -14.85 -21.65
CA LYS A 448 -35.84 -13.72 -21.11
C LYS A 448 -34.52 -14.19 -20.53
N THR A 449 -33.45 -13.47 -20.86
CA THR A 449 -32.10 -13.73 -20.34
C THR A 449 -31.80 -12.80 -19.18
N TYR A 450 -31.30 -13.37 -18.10
CA TYR A 450 -30.93 -12.69 -16.87
C TYR A 450 -29.45 -12.94 -16.59
N ASN A 451 -28.77 -11.92 -16.08
CA ASN A 451 -27.37 -12.01 -15.71
C ASN A 451 -27.23 -11.82 -14.20
N LYS A 452 -26.57 -12.77 -13.53
CA LYS A 452 -26.27 -12.70 -12.11
C LYS A 452 -24.75 -12.64 -11.90
N PHE A 453 -24.32 -11.64 -11.13
CA PHE A 453 -22.93 -11.43 -10.73
C PHE A 453 -22.62 -12.31 -9.52
N ASN A 454 -21.49 -13.04 -9.55
CA ASN A 454 -21.06 -13.97 -8.50
C ASN A 454 -19.73 -13.61 -7.83
#